data_AF-W1WKD6-F1
#
_entry.id   AF-W1WKD6-F1
#
_cell.length_a   1.000
_cell.length_b   1.000
_cell.length_c   1.000
_cell.angle_alpha   90.00
_cell.angle_beta   90.00
_cell.angle_gamma   90.00
#
_symmetry.space_group_name_H-M   'P 1'
#
loop_
_entity.id
_entity.type
_entity.pdbx_description
1 polymer ?
#
loop_
_entity_poly.entity_id
_entity_poly.type
_entity_poly.pdbx_seq_one_letter_code
_entity_poly.pdbx_strand_id
1 'polypeptide(L)'
;MSEKDQSVNNTEEDFNVETEDNQNDTNIENSVSNTDNSEANASDSENNSEESIKDEESESQDTKIKELEKLANDNEEKYLRLYAEFENYKRRIQKENQINATYKAQGVLTDILPSIDNIERALQIEGDDESFKSLQKGVQMVHESLLRALKDNGLEEILAEGKEFDPNLHQAVVQDDNPDFKSGEVTQELQKGYKLKDRVLRPSMVKVNQ
;
A
#
# COMPACT_ATOMS: atom_id res chain seq x y z
N MET A 1 -10.09 -27.72 48.77
CA MET A 1 -8.88 -27.01 49.23
C MET A 1 -8.28 -26.38 47.99
N SER A 2 -8.66 -25.13 47.70
CA SER A 2 -7.93 -23.87 48.06
C SER A 2 -6.61 -23.79 47.31
N GLU A 3 -6.23 -22.75 46.57
CA GLU A 3 -6.67 -21.37 46.26
C GLU A 3 -5.99 -21.05 44.89
N LYS A 4 -6.60 -20.42 43.89
CA LYS A 4 -6.92 -18.99 43.70
C LYS A 4 -5.71 -18.03 43.67
N ASP A 5 -5.81 -17.09 42.72
CA ASP A 5 -5.12 -15.79 42.58
C ASP A 5 -3.83 -15.77 41.74
N GLN A 6 -3.87 -15.27 40.50
CA GLN A 6 -3.93 -13.85 40.05
C GLN A 6 -2.52 -13.29 39.80
N SER A 7 -2.19 -13.00 38.53
CA SER A 7 -1.75 -11.66 38.10
C SER A 7 -1.36 -11.70 36.62
N VAL A 8 -2.24 -11.10 35.82
CA VAL A 8 -1.98 -10.61 34.46
C VAL A 8 -1.14 -9.34 34.61
N ASN A 9 0.04 -9.28 33.97
CA ASN A 9 0.83 -8.06 33.76
C ASN A 9 1.04 -7.94 32.24
N ASN A 10 0.30 -7.11 31.51
CA ASN A 10 0.28 -5.64 31.46
C ASN A 10 1.49 -5.06 30.72
N THR A 11 1.33 -4.79 29.42
CA THR A 11 2.07 -3.76 28.68
C THR A 11 1.31 -3.44 27.39
N GLU A 12 0.26 -2.64 27.50
CA GLU A 12 -0.23 -1.82 26.39
C GLU A 12 0.53 -0.49 26.47
N GLU A 13 1.26 -0.13 25.41
CA GLU A 13 1.86 1.20 25.27
C GLU A 13 0.91 2.07 24.45
N ASP A 14 0.47 3.15 25.10
CA ASP A 14 -0.39 4.22 24.62
C ASP A 14 0.22 4.97 23.43
N PHE A 15 -0.61 5.29 22.42
CA PHE A 15 -0.33 6.40 21.51
C PHE A 15 -1.46 7.43 21.64
N ASN A 16 -1.09 8.53 22.30
CA ASN A 16 -1.91 9.67 22.69
C ASN A 16 -2.25 10.54 21.46
N VAL A 17 -3.52 10.86 21.24
CA VAL A 17 -3.95 11.94 20.34
C VAL A 17 -4.75 12.93 21.17
N GLU A 18 -4.14 14.08 21.45
CA GLU A 18 -4.77 15.23 22.08
C GLU A 18 -5.85 15.81 21.15
N THR A 19 -7.09 15.88 21.64
CA THR A 19 -8.12 16.77 21.10
C THR A 19 -8.53 17.74 22.20
N GLU A 20 -8.24 19.02 21.98
CA GLU A 20 -8.64 20.12 22.87
C GLU A 20 -10.18 20.25 22.90
N ASP A 21 -10.73 20.11 24.11
CA ASP A 21 -12.07 20.57 24.48
C ASP A 21 -12.11 22.10 24.51
N ASN A 22 -13.18 22.69 23.96
CA ASN A 22 -13.57 24.04 24.32
C ASN A 22 -15.07 24.08 24.63
N GLN A 23 -15.35 24.15 25.92
CA GLN A 23 -16.66 24.33 26.54
C GLN A 23 -17.17 25.75 26.27
N ASN A 24 -18.48 25.91 26.05
CA ASN A 24 -19.16 27.05 26.64
C ASN A 24 -20.61 26.71 26.97
N ASP A 25 -20.89 26.88 28.26
CA ASP A 25 -22.05 26.47 29.02
C ASP A 25 -23.28 27.37 28.84
N THR A 26 -24.42 26.70 29.02
CA THR A 26 -25.74 27.11 29.50
C THR A 26 -26.02 28.58 29.82
N ASN A 27 -27.21 29.04 29.40
CA ASN A 27 -28.07 29.84 30.26
C ASN A 27 -29.56 29.69 29.89
N ILE A 28 -30.29 28.95 30.74
CA ILE A 28 -31.75 28.92 30.83
C ILE A 28 -32.09 29.70 32.09
N GLU A 29 -32.79 30.83 31.97
CA GLU A 29 -33.57 31.35 33.08
C GLU A 29 -34.89 31.95 32.60
N ASN A 30 -35.93 31.51 33.31
CA ASN A 30 -37.32 31.91 33.28
C ASN A 30 -37.52 33.41 33.58
N SER A 31 -38.52 34.00 32.96
CA SER A 31 -39.31 35.06 33.60
C SER A 31 -40.78 34.98 33.16
N VAL A 32 -41.64 34.51 34.08
CA VAL A 32 -43.09 34.62 33.98
C VAL A 32 -43.51 35.88 34.72
N SER A 33 -44.38 36.69 34.10
CA SER A 33 -45.62 37.28 34.63
C SER A 33 -45.84 38.72 34.14
N ASN A 34 -46.86 38.94 33.32
CA ASN A 34 -48.01 39.70 33.82
C ASN A 34 -49.27 39.53 32.97
N THR A 35 -50.33 39.24 33.72
CA THR A 35 -51.75 39.20 33.44
C THR A 35 -52.27 40.46 32.77
N ASP A 36 -53.20 40.32 31.82
CA ASP A 36 -54.35 41.21 31.80
C ASP A 36 -55.61 40.47 31.33
N ASN A 37 -56.67 40.75 32.07
CA ASN A 37 -57.94 40.05 32.12
C ASN A 37 -58.99 40.86 31.35
N SER A 38 -59.74 40.24 30.45
CA SER A 38 -61.03 40.78 30.00
C SER A 38 -61.95 39.65 29.54
N GLU A 39 -62.89 39.30 30.41
CA GLU A 39 -64.06 38.48 30.13
C GLU A 39 -64.99 39.18 29.12
N ALA A 40 -65.59 38.43 28.18
CA ALA A 40 -67.05 38.26 28.06
C ALA A 40 -67.47 37.43 26.82
N ASN A 41 -68.18 36.32 27.11
CA ASN A 41 -69.29 35.70 26.36
C ASN A 41 -69.16 35.36 24.86
N ALA A 42 -69.27 34.08 24.52
CA ALA A 42 -70.52 33.43 24.10
C ALA A 42 -70.28 31.97 23.71
N SER A 43 -71.22 31.09 24.08
CA SER A 43 -71.21 29.66 23.85
C SER A 43 -71.31 29.25 22.38
N ASP A 44 -70.89 28.00 22.12
CA ASP A 44 -71.42 27.07 21.11
C ASP A 44 -70.55 26.84 19.85
N SER A 45 -69.47 26.06 19.99
CA SER A 45 -68.84 25.24 18.92
C SER A 45 -67.68 24.43 19.49
N GLU A 46 -67.94 23.30 20.16
CA GLU A 46 -66.88 22.43 20.69
C GLU A 46 -66.74 21.08 19.98
N ASN A 47 -67.46 20.80 18.89
CA ASN A 47 -67.46 19.44 18.32
C ASN A 47 -67.02 19.32 16.86
N ASN A 48 -66.31 20.31 16.31
CA ASN A 48 -65.79 20.26 14.94
C ASN A 48 -64.35 20.78 14.79
N SER A 49 -63.69 21.12 15.91
CA SER A 49 -62.33 21.63 15.96
C SER A 49 -61.32 20.58 16.45
N GLU A 50 -61.74 19.63 17.31
CA GLU A 50 -60.84 18.58 17.82
C GLU A 50 -60.52 17.49 16.78
N GLU A 51 -61.41 17.26 15.81
CA GLU A 51 -61.21 16.25 14.75
C GLU A 51 -60.26 16.77 13.66
N SER A 52 -60.39 18.05 13.25
CA SER A 52 -59.46 18.68 12.30
C SER A 52 -58.05 18.92 12.87
N ILE A 53 -57.92 19.21 14.17
CA ILE A 53 -56.60 19.39 14.79
C ILE A 53 -55.87 18.05 14.93
N LYS A 54 -56.57 16.95 15.25
CA LYS A 54 -55.97 15.60 15.30
C LYS A 54 -55.52 15.09 13.93
N ASP A 55 -56.27 15.38 12.87
CA ASP A 55 -55.91 14.99 11.51
C ASP A 55 -54.69 15.79 10.99
N GLU A 56 -54.59 17.09 11.28
CA GLU A 56 -53.40 17.91 10.94
C GLU A 56 -52.14 17.51 11.76
N GLU A 57 -52.30 17.18 13.05
CA GLU A 57 -51.20 16.72 13.90
C GLU A 57 -50.73 15.30 13.51
N SER A 58 -51.64 14.44 13.05
CA SER A 58 -51.34 13.11 12.51
C SER A 58 -50.63 13.17 11.16
N GLU A 59 -51.06 14.05 10.24
CA GLU A 59 -50.35 14.28 8.95
C GLU A 59 -48.95 14.88 9.16
N SER A 60 -48.80 15.76 10.16
CA SER A 60 -47.50 16.32 10.58
C SER A 60 -46.54 15.26 11.13
N GLN A 61 -47.04 14.29 11.90
CA GLN A 61 -46.22 13.18 12.39
C GLN A 61 -45.85 12.19 11.28
N ASP A 62 -46.78 11.85 10.39
CA ASP A 62 -46.50 10.96 9.25
C ASP A 62 -45.49 11.55 8.26
N THR A 63 -45.52 12.87 8.04
CA THR A 63 -44.51 13.57 7.23
C THR A 63 -43.14 13.54 7.91
N LYS A 64 -43.07 13.75 9.24
CA LYS A 64 -41.84 13.63 10.03
C LYS A 64 -41.24 12.22 9.98
N ILE A 65 -42.07 11.19 10.10
CA ILE A 65 -41.65 9.78 10.04
C ILE A 65 -41.07 9.47 8.66
N LYS A 66 -41.73 9.90 7.57
CA LYS A 66 -41.22 9.72 6.21
C LYS A 66 -39.89 10.45 5.97
N GLU A 67 -39.71 11.66 6.50
CA GLU A 67 -38.44 12.38 6.43
C GLU A 67 -37.32 11.63 7.18
N LEU A 68 -37.61 11.12 8.38
CA LEU A 68 -36.66 10.34 9.18
C LEU A 68 -36.29 9.00 8.50
N GLU A 69 -37.27 8.30 7.92
CA GLU A 69 -37.03 7.07 7.14
C GLU A 69 -36.16 7.33 5.91
N LYS A 70 -36.42 8.43 5.19
CA LYS A 70 -35.59 8.83 4.06
C LYS A 70 -34.16 9.15 4.50
N LEU A 71 -34.00 9.91 5.59
CA LEU A 71 -32.68 10.26 6.11
C LEU A 71 -31.92 9.03 6.63
N ALA A 72 -32.62 8.06 7.21
CA ALA A 72 -32.07 6.77 7.61
C ALA A 72 -31.57 5.98 6.39
N ASN A 73 -32.40 5.86 5.34
CA ASN A 73 -32.02 5.18 4.10
C ASN A 73 -30.84 5.88 3.40
N ASP A 74 -30.85 7.22 3.31
CA ASP A 74 -29.75 7.99 2.71
C ASP A 74 -28.44 7.79 3.50
N ASN A 75 -28.51 7.66 4.83
CA ASN A 75 -27.34 7.40 5.66
C ASN A 75 -26.88 5.94 5.59
N GLU A 76 -27.79 4.98 5.46
CA GLU A 76 -27.47 3.57 5.24
C GLU A 76 -26.77 3.39 3.89
N GLU A 77 -27.25 4.04 2.83
CA GLU A 77 -26.62 4.02 1.51
C GLU A 77 -25.19 4.62 1.56
N LYS A 78 -25.03 5.77 2.23
CA LYS A 78 -23.71 6.37 2.46
C LYS A 78 -22.79 5.44 3.24
N TYR A 79 -23.30 4.78 4.27
CA TYR A 79 -22.54 3.85 5.09
C TYR A 79 -22.10 2.62 4.28
N LEU A 80 -23.02 1.98 3.55
CA LEU A 80 -22.74 0.84 2.68
C LEU A 80 -21.69 1.18 1.62
N ARG A 81 -21.80 2.37 1.01
CA ARG A 81 -20.82 2.87 0.05
C ARG A 81 -19.45 3.08 0.69
N LEU A 82 -19.41 3.76 1.84
CA LEU A 82 -18.14 4.00 2.56
C LEU A 82 -17.50 2.67 2.99
N TYR A 83 -18.30 1.71 3.43
CA TYR A 83 -17.85 0.38 3.79
C TYR A 83 -17.24 -0.35 2.58
N ALA A 84 -17.91 -0.30 1.41
CA ALA A 84 -17.37 -0.86 0.17
C ALA A 84 -16.07 -0.18 -0.28
N GLU A 85 -15.98 1.15 -0.16
CA GLU A 85 -14.75 1.90 -0.45
C GLU A 85 -13.62 1.50 0.51
N PHE A 86 -13.93 1.31 1.80
CA PHE A 86 -12.98 0.85 2.81
C PHE A 86 -12.49 -0.58 2.55
N GLU A 87 -13.37 -1.51 2.20
CA GLU A 87 -12.96 -2.88 1.85
C GLU A 87 -12.04 -2.91 0.62
N ASN A 88 -12.36 -2.11 -0.40
CA ASN A 88 -11.52 -1.98 -1.59
C ASN A 88 -10.15 -1.36 -1.26
N TYR A 89 -10.13 -0.32 -0.42
CA TYR A 89 -8.90 0.28 0.08
C TYR A 89 -8.05 -0.72 0.86
N LYS A 90 -8.66 -1.46 1.80
CA LYS A 90 -7.97 -2.48 2.61
C LYS A 90 -7.35 -3.56 1.71
N ARG A 91 -8.09 -4.07 0.72
CA ARG A 91 -7.59 -5.04 -0.25
C ARG A 91 -6.42 -4.47 -1.07
N ARG A 92 -6.50 -3.21 -1.49
CA ARG A 92 -5.43 -2.52 -2.23
C ARG A 92 -4.16 -2.41 -1.38
N ILE A 93 -4.28 -1.90 -0.15
CA ILE A 93 -3.14 -1.74 0.76
C ILE A 93 -2.48 -3.08 1.09
N GLN A 94 -3.26 -4.15 1.30
CA GLN A 94 -2.70 -5.48 1.51
C GLN A 94 -1.86 -5.95 0.32
N LYS A 95 -2.34 -5.73 -0.91
CA LYS A 95 -1.60 -6.06 -2.14
C LYS A 95 -0.34 -5.21 -2.28
N GLU A 96 -0.43 -3.90 -2.04
CA GLU A 96 0.73 -2.99 -2.07
C GLU A 96 1.78 -3.38 -1.04
N ASN A 97 1.37 -3.70 0.19
CA ASN A 97 2.27 -4.17 1.25
C ASN A 97 2.95 -5.49 0.87
N GLN A 98 2.23 -6.42 0.24
CA GLN A 98 2.82 -7.68 -0.23
C GLN A 98 3.86 -7.45 -1.34
N ILE A 99 3.58 -6.55 -2.28
CA ILE A 99 4.52 -6.15 -3.33
C ILE A 99 5.74 -5.48 -2.70
N ASN A 100 5.54 -4.52 -1.81
CA ASN A 100 6.62 -3.83 -1.12
C ASN A 100 7.49 -4.79 -0.30
N ALA A 101 6.89 -5.75 0.41
CA ALA A 101 7.63 -6.76 1.15
C ALA A 101 8.45 -7.66 0.20
N THR A 102 7.86 -8.04 -0.94
CA THR A 102 8.51 -8.89 -1.95
C THR A 102 9.71 -8.21 -2.60
N TYR A 103 9.64 -6.90 -2.82
CA TYR A 103 10.66 -6.12 -3.54
C TYR A 103 11.43 -5.14 -2.65
N LYS A 104 11.35 -5.25 -1.32
CA LYS A 104 12.03 -4.33 -0.38
C LYS A 104 13.54 -4.30 -0.59
N ALA A 105 14.13 -5.44 -0.95
CA ALA A 105 15.57 -5.57 -1.18
C ALA A 105 16.04 -4.91 -2.49
N GLN A 106 15.12 -4.50 -3.38
CA GLN A 106 15.45 -3.96 -4.70
C GLN A 106 16.45 -2.80 -4.68
N GLY A 107 16.26 -1.82 -3.79
CA GLY A 107 17.13 -0.64 -3.75
C GLY A 107 18.58 -1.04 -3.43
N VAL A 108 18.76 -1.76 -2.31
CA VAL A 108 20.08 -2.25 -1.87
C VAL A 108 20.73 -3.15 -2.92
N LEU A 109 19.94 -4.05 -3.54
CA LEU A 109 20.44 -4.92 -4.61
C LEU A 109 20.89 -4.11 -5.84
N THR A 110 20.18 -3.04 -6.19
CA THR A 110 20.56 -2.19 -7.33
C THR A 110 21.86 -1.44 -7.05
N ASP A 111 22.04 -0.94 -5.83
CA ASP A 111 23.24 -0.22 -5.40
C ASP A 111 24.48 -1.13 -5.30
N ILE A 112 24.31 -2.43 -5.04
CA ILE A 112 25.43 -3.37 -4.94
C ILE A 112 25.90 -3.89 -6.30
N LEU A 113 25.06 -3.88 -7.34
CA LEU A 113 25.44 -4.41 -8.68
C LEU A 113 26.72 -3.79 -9.24
N PRO A 114 26.95 -2.45 -9.19
CA PRO A 114 28.20 -1.85 -9.67
C PRO A 114 29.45 -2.39 -8.96
N SER A 115 29.31 -2.78 -7.69
CA SER A 115 30.43 -3.35 -6.92
C SER A 115 30.75 -4.77 -7.40
N ILE A 116 29.72 -5.57 -7.72
CA ILE A 116 29.88 -6.90 -8.32
C ILE A 116 30.59 -6.79 -9.66
N ASP A 117 30.17 -5.84 -10.51
CA ASP A 117 30.79 -5.63 -11.83
C ASP A 117 32.27 -5.24 -11.71
N ASN A 118 32.63 -4.46 -10.69
CA ASN A 118 34.03 -4.10 -10.46
C ASN A 118 34.87 -5.31 -10.02
N ILE A 119 34.29 -6.22 -9.23
CA ILE A 119 34.94 -7.49 -8.88
C ILE A 119 35.13 -8.34 -10.13
N GLU A 120 34.12 -8.45 -10.99
CA GLU A 120 34.22 -9.19 -12.27
C GLU A 120 35.28 -8.58 -13.19
N ARG A 121 35.30 -7.25 -13.30
CA ARG A 121 36.32 -6.52 -14.06
C ARG A 121 37.72 -6.75 -13.51
N ALA A 122 37.87 -6.82 -12.18
CA ALA A 122 39.15 -7.12 -11.55
C ALA A 122 39.59 -8.58 -11.81
N LEU A 123 38.65 -9.52 -11.84
CA LEU A 123 38.91 -10.94 -12.14
C LEU A 123 39.33 -11.17 -13.60
N GLN A 124 38.94 -10.30 -14.52
CA GLN A 124 39.37 -10.35 -15.93
C GLN A 124 40.82 -9.91 -16.16
N ILE A 125 41.49 -9.31 -15.16
CA ILE A 125 42.89 -8.93 -15.28
C ILE A 125 43.75 -10.18 -15.22
N GLU A 126 44.56 -10.40 -16.25
CA GLU A 126 45.50 -11.51 -16.32
C GLU A 126 46.85 -11.12 -15.68
N GLY A 127 47.45 -12.08 -14.97
CA GLY A 127 48.75 -11.93 -14.35
C GLY A 127 49.41 -13.28 -14.17
N ASP A 128 50.72 -13.35 -14.44
CA ASP A 128 51.45 -14.62 -14.47
C ASP A 128 52.03 -15.04 -13.13
N ASP A 129 52.17 -14.11 -12.19
CA ASP A 129 52.73 -14.36 -10.86
C ASP A 129 51.87 -15.33 -10.04
N GLU A 130 52.51 -16.29 -9.37
CA GLU A 130 51.82 -17.29 -8.55
C GLU A 130 51.03 -16.64 -7.40
N SER A 131 51.58 -15.60 -6.79
CA SER A 131 50.91 -14.78 -5.78
C SER A 131 49.65 -14.10 -6.33
N PHE A 132 49.69 -13.64 -7.58
CA PHE A 132 48.54 -13.02 -8.25
C PHE A 132 47.44 -14.05 -8.51
N LYS A 133 47.79 -15.22 -9.03
CA LYS A 133 46.85 -16.33 -9.26
C LYS A 133 46.19 -16.81 -7.96
N SER A 134 46.95 -16.87 -6.87
CA SER A 134 46.40 -17.19 -5.54
C SER A 134 45.41 -16.13 -5.05
N LEU A 135 45.73 -14.85 -5.24
CA LEU A 135 44.83 -13.75 -4.87
C LEU A 135 43.56 -13.76 -5.73
N GLN A 136 43.70 -13.91 -7.05
CA GLN A 136 42.59 -13.99 -8.01
C GLN A 136 41.62 -15.12 -7.63
N LYS A 137 42.15 -16.29 -7.28
CA LYS A 137 41.34 -17.41 -6.78
C LYS A 137 40.60 -17.07 -5.48
N GLY A 138 41.26 -16.37 -4.54
CA GLY A 138 40.61 -15.91 -3.31
C GLY A 138 39.45 -14.94 -3.59
N VAL A 139 39.67 -13.97 -4.48
CA VAL A 139 38.64 -13.01 -4.90
C VAL A 139 37.49 -13.72 -5.63
N GLN A 140 37.79 -14.70 -6.48
CA GLN A 140 36.78 -15.51 -7.16
C GLN A 140 35.89 -16.26 -6.15
N MET A 141 36.47 -16.85 -5.10
CA MET A 141 35.69 -17.52 -4.05
C MET A 141 34.75 -16.56 -3.32
N VAL A 142 35.19 -15.33 -3.07
CA VAL A 142 34.35 -14.29 -2.45
C VAL A 142 33.22 -13.87 -3.39
N HIS A 143 33.51 -13.68 -4.68
CA HIS A 143 32.50 -13.36 -5.70
C HIS A 143 31.44 -14.45 -5.81
N GLU A 144 31.84 -15.72 -5.88
CA GLU A 144 30.91 -16.85 -5.91
C GLU A 144 30.05 -16.94 -4.64
N SER A 145 30.66 -16.73 -3.46
CA SER A 145 29.93 -16.73 -2.19
C SER A 145 28.92 -15.58 -2.12
N LEU A 146 29.28 -14.40 -2.62
CA LEU A 146 28.41 -13.24 -2.67
C LEU A 146 27.23 -13.49 -3.61
N LEU A 147 27.48 -14.01 -4.82
CA LEU A 147 26.42 -14.36 -5.77
C LEU A 147 25.46 -15.40 -5.21
N ARG A 148 25.96 -16.41 -4.49
CA ARG A 148 25.10 -17.41 -3.81
C ARG A 148 24.20 -16.74 -2.77
N ALA A 149 24.74 -15.88 -1.92
CA ALA A 149 23.96 -15.16 -0.92
C ALA A 149 22.87 -14.27 -1.55
N LEU A 150 23.17 -13.61 -2.67
CA LEU A 150 22.20 -12.80 -3.41
C LEU A 150 21.12 -13.66 -4.05
N LYS A 151 21.49 -14.83 -4.58
CA LYS A 151 20.57 -15.80 -5.18
C LYS A 151 19.58 -16.36 -4.15
N ASP A 152 20.03 -16.62 -2.94
CA ASP A 152 19.16 -17.05 -1.84
C ASP A 152 18.13 -15.97 -1.44
N ASN A 153 18.44 -14.69 -1.71
CA ASN A 153 17.52 -13.56 -1.55
C ASN A 153 16.64 -13.31 -2.79
N GLY A 154 16.68 -14.18 -3.80
CA GLY A 154 15.83 -14.14 -4.99
C GLY A 154 16.41 -13.34 -6.17
N LEU A 155 17.70 -12.97 -6.13
CA LEU A 155 18.39 -12.38 -7.26
C LEU A 155 18.75 -13.47 -8.29
N GLU A 156 18.34 -13.28 -9.54
CA GLU A 156 18.66 -14.17 -10.65
C GLU A 156 19.41 -13.41 -11.74
N GLU A 157 20.45 -14.04 -12.28
CA GLU A 157 21.19 -13.53 -13.43
C GLU A 157 20.39 -13.75 -14.72
N ILE A 158 20.41 -12.76 -15.60
CA ILE A 158 19.79 -12.83 -16.93
C ILE A 158 20.84 -13.39 -17.89
N LEU A 159 20.75 -14.69 -18.20
CA LEU A 159 21.63 -15.32 -19.19
C LEU A 159 21.27 -14.83 -20.58
N ALA A 160 22.14 -14.01 -21.18
CA ALA A 160 21.91 -13.37 -22.47
C ALA A 160 22.75 -13.97 -23.62
N GLU A 161 23.99 -14.40 -23.38
CA GLU A 161 24.88 -14.94 -24.42
C GLU A 161 24.29 -16.16 -25.13
N GLY A 162 24.25 -16.14 -26.47
CA GLY A 162 23.72 -17.23 -27.31
C GLY A 162 22.19 -17.39 -27.26
N LYS A 163 21.45 -16.38 -26.79
CA LYS A 163 19.98 -16.34 -26.83
C LYS A 163 19.46 -15.28 -27.77
N GLU A 164 18.19 -15.42 -28.15
CA GLU A 164 17.47 -14.36 -28.86
C GLU A 164 17.38 -13.09 -28.00
N PHE A 165 17.52 -11.94 -28.65
CA PHE A 165 17.42 -10.65 -28.00
C PHE A 165 15.97 -10.34 -27.58
N ASP A 166 15.72 -10.16 -26.29
CA ASP A 166 14.46 -9.66 -25.73
C ASP A 166 14.64 -8.23 -25.20
N PRO A 167 13.97 -7.21 -25.77
CA PRO A 167 14.04 -5.82 -25.28
C PRO A 167 13.62 -5.62 -23.82
N ASN A 168 12.85 -6.53 -23.23
CA ASN A 168 12.44 -6.44 -21.82
C ASN A 168 13.56 -6.85 -20.86
N LEU A 169 14.49 -7.70 -21.31
CA LEU A 169 15.56 -8.29 -20.50
C LEU A 169 16.94 -7.78 -20.88
N HIS A 170 17.12 -7.35 -22.13
CA HIS A 170 18.40 -7.03 -22.72
C HIS A 170 18.41 -5.59 -23.27
N GLN A 171 19.58 -4.96 -23.19
CA GLN A 171 19.88 -3.67 -23.78
C GLN A 171 20.98 -3.85 -24.84
N ALA A 172 20.62 -3.73 -26.11
CA ALA A 172 21.57 -3.78 -27.21
C ALA A 172 22.37 -2.47 -27.27
N VAL A 173 23.69 -2.56 -27.08
CA VAL A 173 24.58 -1.38 -27.10
C VAL A 173 25.41 -1.34 -28.38
N VAL A 174 25.73 -2.50 -28.93
CA VAL A 174 26.61 -2.65 -30.09
C VAL A 174 26.02 -3.71 -31.02
N GLN A 175 26.10 -3.44 -32.33
CA GLN A 175 25.76 -4.41 -33.36
C GLN A 175 27.04 -5.11 -33.81
N ASP A 176 26.98 -6.43 -33.95
CA ASP A 176 28.09 -7.27 -34.41
C ASP A 176 27.73 -7.92 -35.75
N ASP A 177 28.74 -8.34 -36.50
CA ASP A 177 28.61 -9.04 -37.79
C ASP A 177 29.37 -10.36 -37.71
N ASN A 178 28.79 -11.33 -37.00
CA ASN A 178 29.40 -12.64 -36.81
C ASN A 178 28.65 -13.72 -37.62
N PRO A 179 29.32 -14.41 -38.57
CA PRO A 179 28.68 -15.43 -39.40
C PRO A 179 28.23 -16.69 -38.62
N ASP A 180 28.70 -16.87 -37.37
CA ASP A 180 28.34 -18.03 -36.54
C ASP A 180 26.98 -17.87 -35.83
N PHE A 181 26.43 -16.65 -35.78
CA PHE A 181 25.19 -16.33 -35.06
C PHE A 181 24.07 -15.90 -36.02
N LYS A 182 22.82 -16.05 -35.61
CA LYS A 182 21.67 -15.57 -36.42
C LYS A 182 21.45 -14.07 -36.21
N SER A 183 20.84 -13.41 -37.20
CA SER A 183 20.38 -12.02 -37.05
C SER A 183 19.44 -11.90 -35.85
N GLY A 184 19.69 -10.92 -34.98
CA GLY A 184 18.91 -10.70 -33.75
C GLY A 184 19.31 -11.58 -32.56
N GLU A 185 20.34 -12.42 -32.69
CA GLU A 185 20.89 -13.21 -31.60
C GLU A 185 21.96 -12.44 -30.81
N VAL A 186 22.06 -12.69 -29.51
CA VAL A 186 23.06 -12.07 -28.64
C VAL A 186 24.40 -12.79 -28.82
N THR A 187 25.36 -12.09 -29.43
CA THR A 187 26.72 -12.60 -29.70
C THR A 187 27.58 -12.64 -28.44
N GLN A 188 27.45 -11.61 -27.58
CA GLN A 188 28.27 -11.48 -26.37
C GLN A 188 27.56 -10.60 -25.33
N GLU A 189 27.67 -10.99 -24.06
CA GLU A 189 27.27 -10.15 -22.92
C GLU A 189 28.44 -9.27 -22.45
N LEU A 190 28.23 -7.95 -22.41
CA LEU A 190 29.23 -6.97 -21.97
C LEU A 190 29.11 -6.66 -20.48
N GLN A 191 27.88 -6.66 -19.97
CA GLN A 191 27.60 -6.47 -18.55
C GLN A 191 26.37 -7.31 -18.19
N LYS A 192 26.52 -8.09 -17.12
CA LYS A 192 25.49 -9.01 -16.65
C LYS A 192 24.21 -8.29 -16.24
N GLY A 193 23.08 -8.81 -16.67
CA GLY A 193 21.76 -8.38 -16.22
C GLY A 193 21.32 -9.15 -14.99
N TYR A 194 20.51 -8.51 -14.15
CA TYR A 194 19.95 -9.14 -12.96
C TYR A 194 18.47 -8.81 -12.81
N LYS A 195 17.69 -9.80 -12.38
CA LYS A 195 16.28 -9.67 -12.03
C LYS A 195 16.05 -10.17 -10.60
N LEU A 196 15.10 -9.54 -9.91
CA LEU A 196 14.61 -9.96 -8.61
C LEU A 196 13.24 -10.59 -8.83
N LYS A 197 13.17 -11.93 -8.75
CA LYS A 197 11.95 -12.69 -9.10
C LYS A 197 11.50 -12.34 -10.53
N ASP A 198 10.36 -11.67 -10.66
CA ASP A 198 9.77 -11.30 -11.95
C ASP A 198 10.15 -9.89 -12.42
N ARG A 199 10.84 -9.10 -11.58
CA ARG A 199 11.19 -7.70 -11.89
C ARG A 199 12.64 -7.58 -12.31
N VAL A 200 12.89 -7.03 -13.50
CA VAL A 200 14.24 -6.68 -13.95
C VAL A 200 14.78 -5.52 -13.11
N LEU A 201 15.94 -5.73 -12.48
CA LEU A 201 16.65 -4.67 -11.75
C LEU A 201 17.54 -3.88 -12.70
N ARG A 202 18.28 -4.61 -13.53
CA ARG A 202 19.17 -4.08 -14.56
C ARG A 202 19.17 -5.02 -15.76
N PRO A 203 18.91 -4.52 -16.98
CA PRO A 203 19.00 -5.36 -18.18
C PRO A 203 20.45 -5.74 -18.47
N SER A 204 20.66 -6.87 -19.14
CA SER A 204 21.98 -7.25 -19.64
C SER A 204 22.38 -6.33 -20.79
N MET A 205 23.57 -5.74 -20.74
CA MET A 205 24.10 -5.01 -21.90
C MET A 205 24.80 -5.99 -22.84
N VAL A 206 24.35 -6.00 -24.09
CA VAL A 206 24.69 -7.06 -25.04
C VAL A 206 25.11 -6.51 -26.40
N LYS A 207 25.91 -7.32 -27.09
CA LYS A 207 26.12 -7.23 -28.54
C LYS A 207 25.09 -8.09 -29.26
N VAL A 208 24.44 -7.55 -30.28
CA VAL A 208 23.44 -8.26 -31.08
C VAL A 208 23.92 -8.36 -32.52
N ASN A 209 23.72 -9.51 -33.14
CA ASN A 209 24.11 -9.72 -34.53
C ASN A 209 23.13 -9.05 -35.50
N GLN A 210 23.65 -8.49 -36.60
CA GLN A 210 22.85 -7.86 -37.66
C GLN A 210 21.99 -8.83 -38.45
#